data_AF-A0A938EXU9-F1
#
_entry.id   AF-A0A938EXU9-F1
#
_cell.length_a   1.000
_cell.length_b   1.000
_cell.length_c   1.000
_cell.angle_alpha   90.00
_cell.angle_beta   90.00
_cell.angle_gamma   90.00
#
_symmetry.space_group_name_H-M   'P 1'
#
loop_
_entity.id
_entity.type
_entity.pdbx_description
1 polymer ?
#
loop_
_entity_poly.entity_id
_entity_poly.type
_entity_poly.pdbx_seq_one_letter_code
_entity_poly.pdbx_strand_id
1 'polypeptide(L)'
;MFERRRTENIKNLTNGPGKLTAALGVNLNDNGKNLTDENSGLNIYDIFIEKSKLKISNSSRIGISAGTERQLRFYLADTNFLYCYKGQV
;
A
#
# COMPACT_ATOMS: atom_id res chain seq x y z
N MET A 1 -7.50 -9.86 9.75
CA MET A 1 -7.00 -8.49 9.43
C MET A 1 -7.62 -7.43 10.34
N PHE A 2 -8.95 -7.34 10.43
CA PHE A 2 -9.66 -6.38 11.31
C PHE A 2 -9.23 -6.50 12.78
N GLU A 3 -9.13 -7.72 13.32
CA GLU A 3 -8.64 -7.98 14.68
C GLU A 3 -7.22 -7.43 14.92
N ARG A 4 -6.27 -7.74 14.03
CA ARG A 4 -4.89 -7.23 14.11
C ARG A 4 -4.83 -5.71 14.07
N ARG A 5 -5.77 -5.07 13.36
CA ARG A 5 -5.88 -3.62 13.22
C ARG A 5 -6.76 -2.95 14.26
N ARG A 6 -7.50 -3.73 15.07
CA ARG A 6 -8.47 -3.27 16.07
C ARG A 6 -9.39 -2.18 15.51
N THR A 7 -9.91 -2.41 14.32
CA THR A 7 -10.81 -1.48 13.63
C THR A 7 -11.81 -2.28 12.81
N GLU A 8 -13.03 -1.76 12.68
CA GLU A 8 -14.07 -2.28 11.79
C GLU A 8 -14.19 -1.44 10.51
N ASN A 9 -13.55 -0.26 10.48
CA ASN A 9 -13.57 0.61 9.32
C ASN A 9 -12.65 0.08 8.22
N ILE A 10 -13.25 -0.52 7.19
CA ILE A 10 -12.54 -1.08 6.04
C ILE A 10 -11.62 -0.06 5.35
N LYS A 11 -12.02 1.22 5.25
CA LYS A 11 -11.18 2.27 4.64
C LYS A 11 -9.92 2.56 5.44
N ASN A 12 -9.91 2.22 6.73
CA ASN A 12 -8.79 2.40 7.63
C ASN A 12 -7.93 1.13 7.79
N LEU A 13 -8.32 0.03 7.16
CA LEU A 13 -7.69 -1.27 7.37
C LEU A 13 -6.25 -1.29 6.84
N THR A 14 -6.05 -0.86 5.59
CA THR A 14 -4.79 -0.98 4.83
C THR A 14 -4.36 0.32 4.14
N ASN A 15 -4.94 1.48 4.48
CA ASN A 15 -4.68 2.70 3.73
C ASN A 15 -3.25 3.27 3.86
N GLY A 16 -2.43 2.80 4.80
CA GLY A 16 -1.03 3.22 4.95
C GLY A 16 -0.07 2.04 5.07
N PRO A 17 1.25 2.24 4.85
CA PRO A 17 2.23 1.16 4.79
C PRO A 17 2.28 0.33 6.09
N GLY A 18 2.39 0.97 7.25
CA GLY A 18 2.38 0.27 8.53
C GLY A 18 1.03 -0.37 8.89
N LYS A 19 -0.08 0.13 8.31
CA LYS A 19 -1.41 -0.47 8.49
C LYS A 19 -1.56 -1.71 7.63
N LEU A 20 -1.08 -1.67 6.39
CA LEU A 20 -1.02 -2.81 5.49
C LEU A 20 -0.24 -3.97 6.13
N THR A 21 0.98 -3.71 6.61
CA THR A 21 1.81 -4.76 7.22
C THR A 21 1.14 -5.36 8.45
N ALA A 22 0.61 -4.54 9.35
CA ALA A 22 -0.12 -5.02 10.53
C ALA A 22 -1.38 -5.82 10.17
N ALA A 23 -2.15 -5.41 9.16
CA ALA A 23 -3.33 -6.13 8.71
C ALA A 23 -2.98 -7.53 8.19
N LEU A 24 -1.94 -7.61 7.37
CA LEU A 24 -1.44 -8.86 6.78
C LEU A 24 -0.67 -9.73 7.79
N GLY A 25 -0.17 -9.16 8.88
CA GLY A 25 0.68 -9.86 9.85
C GLY A 25 2.16 -9.88 9.47
N VAL A 26 2.56 -9.06 8.50
CA VAL A 26 3.96 -8.90 8.08
C VAL A 26 4.76 -8.24 9.20
N ASN A 27 5.88 -8.84 9.56
CA ASN A 27 6.75 -8.40 10.66
C ASN A 27 8.24 -8.55 10.28
N LEU A 28 9.14 -8.29 11.22
CA LEU A 28 10.59 -8.33 11.00
C LEU A 28 11.10 -9.71 10.55
N ASN A 29 10.42 -10.80 10.90
CA ASN A 29 10.81 -12.15 10.45
C ASN A 29 10.57 -12.37 8.95
N ASP A 30 9.81 -11.49 8.29
CA ASP A 30 9.61 -11.53 6.84
C ASP A 30 10.72 -10.79 6.07
N ASN A 31 11.64 -10.12 6.77
CA ASN A 31 12.75 -9.41 6.14
C ASN A 31 13.70 -10.38 5.42
N GLY A 32 14.04 -10.07 4.17
CA GLY A 32 14.92 -10.91 3.34
C GLY A 32 14.22 -12.10 2.67
N LYS A 33 12.91 -12.31 2.88
CA LYS A 33 12.16 -13.33 2.14
C LYS A 33 12.18 -13.05 0.65
N ASN A 34 12.33 -14.12 -0.13
CA ASN A 34 12.21 -14.05 -1.58
C ASN A 34 10.73 -14.05 -2.00
N LEU A 35 10.21 -12.91 -2.42
CA LEU A 35 8.81 -12.77 -2.86
C LEU A 35 8.49 -13.48 -4.19
N THR A 36 9.51 -13.97 -4.91
CA THR A 36 9.32 -14.77 -6.13
C THR A 36 9.27 -16.27 -5.87
N ASP A 37 9.61 -16.71 -4.66
CA ASP A 37 9.46 -18.09 -4.23
C ASP A 37 8.05 -18.27 -3.65
N GLU A 38 7.25 -19.11 -4.30
CA GLU A 38 5.88 -19.42 -3.89
C GLU A 38 5.79 -19.99 -2.46
N ASN A 39 6.89 -20.59 -1.97
CA ASN A 39 6.99 -21.18 -0.64
C ASN A 39 7.43 -20.18 0.44
N SER A 40 7.66 -18.90 0.10
CA SER A 40 8.12 -17.87 1.04
C SER A 40 7.07 -17.50 2.11
N GLY A 41 5.81 -17.87 1.88
CA GLY A 41 4.66 -17.50 2.71
C GLY A 41 4.23 -16.03 2.56
N LEU A 42 4.88 -15.26 1.67
CA LEU A 42 4.49 -13.90 1.30
C LEU A 42 4.71 -13.72 -0.21
N ASN A 43 3.62 -13.75 -0.97
CA ASN A 43 3.67 -13.84 -2.42
C ASN A 43 2.94 -12.65 -3.08
N ILE A 44 3.35 -12.33 -4.32
CA ILE A 44 2.67 -11.36 -5.18
C ILE A 44 2.00 -12.13 -6.32
N TYR A 45 0.70 -11.91 -6.50
CA TYR A 45 -0.08 -12.54 -7.56
C TYR A 45 -0.48 -11.51 -8.61
N ASP A 46 -0.49 -11.92 -9.87
CA ASP A 46 -1.16 -11.13 -10.90
C ASP A 46 -2.67 -11.16 -10.66
N ILE A 47 -3.34 -10.08 -11.04
CA ILE A 47 -4.79 -9.96 -10.93
C ILE A 47 -5.40 -10.02 -12.32
N PHE A 48 -6.53 -10.71 -12.45
CA PHE A 48 -7.31 -10.71 -13.68
C PHE A 48 -8.09 -9.40 -13.84
N ILE A 49 -7.38 -8.28 -13.96
CA ILE A 49 -7.94 -6.96 -14.27
C ILE A 49 -7.31 -6.46 -15.57
N GLU A 50 -8.17 -5.99 -16.48
CA GLU A 50 -7.71 -5.27 -17.66
C GLU A 50 -6.98 -3.99 -17.26
N LYS A 51 -5.67 -3.93 -17.52
CA LYS A 51 -4.81 -2.79 -17.17
C LYS A 51 -5.28 -1.47 -17.77
N SER A 52 -5.97 -1.50 -18.92
CA SER A 52 -6.57 -0.34 -19.57
C SER A 52 -7.65 0.35 -18.73
N LYS A 53 -8.25 -0.37 -17.77
CA LYS A 53 -9.26 0.18 -16.84
C LYS A 53 -8.63 0.83 -15.60
N LEU A 54 -7.32 0.70 -15.40
CA LEU A 54 -6.62 1.27 -14.26
C LEU A 54 -6.10 2.67 -14.58
N LYS A 55 -6.69 3.67 -13.92
CA LYS A 55 -6.19 5.06 -13.99
C LYS A 55 -5.11 5.26 -12.93
N ILE A 56 -3.86 5.43 -13.35
CA ILE A 56 -2.73 5.69 -12.46
C ILE A 56 -2.51 7.21 -12.36
N SER A 57 -2.37 7.70 -11.14
CA SER A 57 -1.93 9.07 -10.84
C SER A 57 -0.62 9.02 -10.06
N ASN A 58 0.03 10.18 -9.93
CA ASN A 58 1.25 10.34 -9.18
C ASN A 58 1.22 11.60 -8.32
N SER A 59 1.99 11.56 -7.23
CA SER A 59 2.21 12.69 -6.35
C SER A 59 3.65 12.68 -5.80
N SER A 60 4.01 13.73 -5.05
CA SER A 60 5.19 13.71 -4.19
C SER A 60 5.07 12.62 -3.12
N ARG A 61 6.19 12.00 -2.75
CA ARG A 61 6.21 11.02 -1.65
C ARG A 61 5.83 11.70 -0.33
N ILE A 62 5.19 10.93 0.56
CA ILE A 62 4.75 11.41 1.88
C ILE A 62 5.82 11.10 2.92
N GLY A 63 6.05 12.04 3.86
CA GLY A 63 6.96 11.84 4.99
C GLY A 63 8.45 12.03 4.65
N ILE A 64 8.75 12.77 3.57
CA ILE A 64 10.12 13.14 3.19
C ILE A 64 10.31 14.66 3.27
N SER A 65 11.50 15.12 3.63
CA SER A 65 11.88 16.53 3.67
C SER A 65 12.67 16.99 2.44
N ALA A 66 13.24 16.06 1.67
CA ALA A 66 14.04 16.33 0.48
C ALA A 66 13.57 15.48 -0.71
N GLY A 67 13.62 16.04 -1.93
CA GLY A 67 13.11 15.37 -3.13
C GLY A 67 11.58 15.44 -3.27
N THR A 68 10.95 16.42 -2.62
CA THR A 68 9.49 16.64 -2.63
C THR A 68 8.99 17.11 -4.00
N GLU A 69 9.85 17.66 -4.83
CA GLU A 69 9.56 18.04 -6.21
C GLU A 69 9.29 16.84 -7.12
N ARG A 70 9.78 15.65 -6.75
CA ARG A 70 9.69 14.45 -7.59
C ARG A 70 8.37 13.71 -7.37
N GLN A 71 7.70 13.40 -8.48
CA GLN A 71 6.44 12.67 -8.50
C GLN A 71 6.64 11.14 -8.45
N LEU A 72 7.21 10.65 -7.33
CA LEU A 72 7.64 9.26 -7.17
C LEU A 72 6.69 8.41 -6.30
N ARG A 73 5.47 8.87 -6.07
CA ARG A 73 4.42 8.09 -5.42
C ARG A 73 3.32 7.82 -6.44
N PHE A 74 3.10 6.56 -6.77
CA PHE A 74 2.08 6.13 -7.72
C PHE A 74 0.89 5.50 -6.99
N TYR A 75 -0.32 5.75 -7.48
CA TYR A 75 -1.55 5.20 -6.93
C TYR A 75 -2.67 5.17 -7.97
N LEU A 76 -3.70 4.36 -7.72
CA LEU A 76 -4.92 4.39 -8.52
C LEU A 76 -5.69 5.67 -8.22
N ALA A 77 -6.03 6.45 -9.25
CA ALA A 77 -6.76 7.70 -9.11
C ALA A 77 -8.16 7.47 -8.53
N ASP A 78 -8.81 6.39 -8.96
CA ASP A 78 -10.20 6.09 -8.64
C ASP A 78 -10.30 5.08 -7.48
N THR A 79 -9.67 5.39 -6.34
CA THR A 79 -9.68 4.51 -5.15
C THR A 79 -10.15 5.21 -3.89
N ASN A 80 -10.96 4.50 -3.10
CA ASN A 80 -11.45 4.94 -1.79
C ASN A 80 -10.54 4.50 -0.63
N PHE A 81 -9.40 3.87 -0.93
CA PHE A 81 -8.49 3.26 0.06
C PHE A 81 -7.15 4.00 0.19
N LEU A 82 -6.97 5.14 -0.49
CA LEU A 82 -5.72 5.88 -0.43
C LEU A 82 -5.59 6.64 0.89
N TYR A 83 -4.42 6.59 1.51
CA TYR A 83 -4.08 7.53 2.57
C TYR A 83 -3.61 8.86 1.99
N CYS A 84 -4.38 9.91 2.21
CA CYS A 84 -3.99 11.29 1.97
C CYS A 84 -3.46 11.90 3.29
N TYR A 85 -2.26 12.47 3.26
CA TYR A 85 -1.75 13.28 4.36
C TYR A 85 -2.48 14.63 4.34
N LYS A 86 -2.97 15.09 5.50
CA LYS A 86 -3.65 16.38 5.62
C LYS A 86 -2.67 17.50 5.22
N GLY A 87 -2.83 18.07 4.03
CA GLY A 87 -1.96 19.14 3.53
C GLY A 87 -1.73 19.15 2.02
N GLN A 88 -2.19 18.14 1.27
CA GLN A 88 -2.28 18.23 -0.18
C GLN A 88 -3.76 18.38 -0.56
N VAL A 89 -4.12 19.60 -0.96
CA VAL A 89 -5.39 20.00 -1.57
C VAL A 89 -5.19 19.98 -3.08
#